data_AF-F9NT93-F1
#
_entry.id   AF-F9NT93-F1
#
_cell.length_a   1.000
_cell.length_b   1.000
_cell.length_c   1.000
_cell.angle_alpha   90.00
_cell.angle_beta   90.00
_cell.angle_gamma   90.00
#
_symmetry.space_group_name_H-M   'P 1'
#
loop_
_entity.id
_entity.type
_entity.pdbx_description
1 polymer ?
#
loop_
_entity_poly.entity_id
_entity_poly.type
_entity_poly.pdbx_seq_one_letter_code
_entity_poly.pdbx_strand_id
1 'polypeptide(L)'
;MTPLVEVHTPEEACRAAALNARVVDVNARNLKTLEVDRAIFGELFGELPEGAVKVAESAILCVDDAIEAYSLGADAVLVGEMLVRHGEPAQMLRRIHRATVGP
;
A
#
# COMPACT_ATOMS: atom_id res chain seq x y z
N MET A 1 -7.84 -18.92 -4.16
CA MET A 1 -8.05 -17.48 -3.90
C MET A 1 -7.16 -17.07 -2.75
N THR A 2 -6.55 -15.89 -2.82
CA THR A 2 -5.73 -15.30 -1.75
C THR A 2 -6.46 -14.06 -1.24
N PRO A 3 -6.81 -13.97 0.06
CA PRO A 3 -7.42 -12.76 0.59
C PRO A 3 -6.39 -11.63 0.68
N LEU A 4 -6.79 -10.43 0.28
CA LEU A 4 -6.12 -9.19 0.63
C LEU A 4 -6.81 -8.68 1.91
N VAL A 5 -6.12 -8.77 3.05
CA VAL A 5 -6.70 -8.35 4.34
C VAL A 5 -6.40 -6.88 4.53
N GLU A 6 -7.40 -6.02 4.43
CA GLU A 6 -7.26 -4.58 4.55
C GLU A 6 -7.32 -4.12 6.01
N VAL A 7 -6.42 -3.21 6.40
CA VAL A 7 -6.33 -2.61 7.73
C VAL A 7 -6.13 -1.09 7.65
N HIS A 8 -6.65 -0.39 8.64
CA HIS A 8 -6.60 1.07 8.76
C HIS A 8 -6.07 1.53 10.13
N THR A 9 -6.00 0.63 11.11
CA THR A 9 -5.60 0.98 12.48
C THR A 9 -4.70 -0.10 13.10
N PRO A 10 -3.96 0.21 14.18
CA PRO A 10 -3.15 -0.76 14.90
C PRO A 10 -3.96 -1.96 15.44
N GLU A 11 -5.21 -1.72 15.86
CA GLU A 11 -6.09 -2.80 16.34
C GLU A 11 -6.48 -3.76 15.20
N GLU A 12 -6.66 -3.24 13.99
CA GLU A 12 -6.92 -4.05 12.80
C GLU A 12 -5.67 -4.82 12.36
N ALA A 13 -4.50 -4.20 12.43
CA ALA A 13 -3.21 -4.85 12.18
C ALA A 13 -2.97 -6.01 13.18
N CYS A 14 -3.21 -5.78 14.48
CA CYS A 14 -3.16 -6.82 15.51
C CYS A 14 -4.07 -8.02 15.18
N ARG A 15 -5.29 -7.75 14.69
CA ARG A 15 -6.22 -8.81 14.27
C ARG A 15 -5.72 -9.56 13.03
N ALA A 16 -5.15 -8.85 12.05
CA ALA A 16 -4.55 -9.48 10.88
C ALA A 16 -3.37 -10.38 11.28
N ALA A 17 -2.55 -9.94 12.23
CA ALA A 17 -1.46 -10.72 12.83
C ALA A 17 -1.98 -11.98 13.53
N ALA A 18 -3.01 -11.85 14.37
CA ALA A 18 -3.64 -12.99 15.05
C ALA A 18 -4.23 -14.04 14.08
N LEU A 19 -4.64 -13.61 12.88
CA LEU A 19 -5.12 -14.48 11.81
C LEU A 19 -4.00 -15.07 10.93
N ASN A 20 -2.74 -14.71 11.16
CA ASN A 20 -1.60 -15.03 10.29
C ASN A 20 -1.88 -14.69 8.82
N ALA A 21 -2.46 -13.50 8.58
CA ALA A 21 -2.77 -13.03 7.24
C ALA A 21 -1.51 -12.99 6.38
N ARG A 22 -1.57 -13.59 5.17
CA ARG A 22 -0.39 -13.71 4.29
C ARG A 22 -0.18 -12.52 3.36
N VAL A 23 -1.23 -11.75 3.09
CA VAL A 23 -1.19 -10.52 2.32
C VAL A 23 -2.04 -9.52 3.08
N VAL A 24 -1.41 -8.44 3.54
CA VAL A 24 -2.07 -7.40 4.30
C VAL A 24 -1.90 -6.08 3.57
N ASP A 25 -3.02 -5.42 3.36
CA ASP A 25 -3.09 -4.10 2.77
C ASP A 25 -3.31 -3.05 3.86
N VAL A 26 -2.46 -2.04 3.88
CA VAL A 26 -2.66 -0.87 4.73
C VAL A 26 -3.29 0.21 3.85
N ASN A 27 -4.52 0.60 4.16
CA ASN A 27 -5.21 1.64 3.42
C ASN A 27 -5.03 3.00 4.11
N ALA A 28 -4.24 3.88 3.50
CA ALA A 28 -3.99 5.22 4.01
C ALA A 28 -5.21 6.15 4.00
N ARG A 29 -6.34 5.71 3.40
CA ARG A 29 -7.56 6.51 3.34
C ARG A 29 -8.51 6.15 4.47
N ASN A 30 -8.90 7.15 5.25
CA ASN A 30 -10.02 7.01 6.16
C ASN A 30 -11.33 6.93 5.36
N LEU A 31 -12.02 5.80 5.39
CA LEU A 31 -13.25 5.61 4.59
C LEU A 31 -14.45 6.48 5.05
N LYS A 32 -14.39 7.06 6.26
CA LYS A 32 -15.44 7.96 6.78
C LYS A 32 -15.23 9.41 6.38
N THR A 33 -13.97 9.89 6.41
CA THR A 33 -13.62 11.30 6.12
C THR A 33 -13.03 11.49 4.73
N LEU A 34 -12.61 10.41 4.07
CA LEU A 34 -11.86 10.36 2.81
C LEU A 34 -10.48 11.01 2.86
N GLU A 35 -10.05 11.45 4.05
CA GLU A 35 -8.70 11.96 4.30
C GLU A 35 -7.67 10.85 4.09
N VAL A 36 -6.50 11.26 3.62
CA VAL A 36 -5.40 10.37 3.29
C VAL A 36 -4.22 10.73 4.17
N ASP A 37 -3.73 9.77 4.94
CA ASP A 37 -2.55 9.91 5.79
C ASP A 37 -1.51 8.84 5.45
N ARG A 38 -0.38 9.28 4.89
CA ARG A 38 0.72 8.40 4.47
C ARG A 38 1.57 7.92 5.64
N ALA A 39 1.57 8.66 6.76
CA ALA A 39 2.39 8.30 7.92
C ALA A 39 1.98 6.92 8.48
N ILE A 40 0.72 6.55 8.27
CA ILE A 40 0.15 5.29 8.76
C ILE A 40 0.84 4.04 8.19
N PHE A 41 1.45 4.13 7.00
CA PHE A 41 2.23 3.00 6.45
C PHE A 41 3.39 2.63 7.37
N GLY A 42 4.18 3.63 7.76
CA GLY A 42 5.33 3.42 8.65
C GLY A 42 4.92 2.95 10.04
N GLU A 43 3.76 3.40 10.53
CA GLU A 43 3.21 2.98 11.82
C GLU A 43 2.72 1.53 11.80
N LEU A 44 2.01 1.12 10.74
CA LEU A 44 1.34 -0.19 10.71
C LEU A 44 2.20 -1.32 10.14
N PHE A 45 3.14 -1.05 9.24
CA PHE A 45 3.97 -2.10 8.65
C PHE A 45 4.86 -2.86 9.65
N GLY A 46 5.14 -2.24 10.81
CA GLY A 46 5.84 -2.89 11.93
C GLY A 46 4.96 -3.86 12.72
N GLU A 47 3.65 -3.65 12.73
CA GLU A 47 2.67 -4.45 13.48
C GLU A 47 2.10 -5.62 12.66
N LEU A 48 2.45 -5.70 11.37
CA LEU A 48 1.99 -6.76 10.49
C LEU A 48 2.64 -8.11 10.82
N PRO A 49 1.94 -9.23 10.57
CA PRO A 49 2.52 -10.55 10.77
C PRO A 49 3.82 -10.75 10.01
N GLU A 50 4.79 -11.40 10.65
CA GLU A 50 6.10 -11.68 10.07
C GLU A 50 5.95 -12.50 8.78
N GLY A 51 6.63 -12.08 7.71
CA GLY A 51 6.58 -12.73 6.41
C GLY A 51 5.30 -12.48 5.60
N ALA A 52 4.37 -11.65 6.08
CA ALA A 52 3.26 -11.19 5.26
C ALA A 52 3.74 -10.24 4.16
N VAL A 53 3.14 -10.36 2.98
CA VAL A 53 3.30 -9.36 1.92
C VAL A 53 2.57 -8.09 2.33
N LYS A 54 3.30 -6.98 2.39
CA LYS A 54 2.81 -5.67 2.81
C LYS A 54 2.42 -4.84 1.59
N VAL A 55 1.15 -4.51 1.47
CA VAL A 55 0.61 -3.68 0.39
C VAL A 55 0.31 -2.29 0.93
N ALA A 56 0.78 -1.26 0.24
CA ALA A 56 0.37 0.12 0.49
C ALA A 56 -0.77 0.48 -0.46
N GLU A 57 -1.94 0.79 0.09
CA GLU A 57 -3.11 1.28 -0.64
C GLU A 57 -3.41 2.74 -0.30
N SER A 58 -3.97 3.44 -1.29
CA SER A 58 -4.26 4.87 -1.25
C SER A 58 -2.99 5.72 -1.14
N ALA A 59 -3.14 7.03 -1.33
CA ALA A 59 -2.03 8.00 -1.29
C ALA A 59 -0.95 7.91 -2.38
N ILE A 60 -0.96 6.90 -3.26
CA ILE A 60 -0.03 6.77 -4.39
C ILE A 60 -0.56 7.55 -5.61
N LEU A 61 -0.21 8.84 -5.68
CA LEU A 61 -0.67 9.79 -6.70
C LEU A 61 0.41 10.13 -7.74
N CYS A 62 1.66 9.79 -7.46
CA CYS A 62 2.78 9.92 -8.38
C CYS A 62 3.83 8.82 -8.16
N VAL A 63 4.90 8.83 -8.96
CA VAL A 63 5.99 7.85 -8.86
C VAL A 63 6.75 7.99 -7.55
N ASP A 64 6.95 9.23 -7.07
CA ASP A 64 7.69 9.49 -5.83
C ASP A 64 6.95 8.91 -4.62
N ASP A 65 5.62 8.93 -4.63
CA ASP A 65 4.80 8.31 -3.59
C ASP A 65 4.99 6.79 -3.54
N ALA A 66 5.15 6.14 -4.69
CA ALA A 66 5.46 4.71 -4.74
C ALA A 66 6.85 4.46 -4.14
N ILE A 67 7.87 5.24 -4.53
CA ILE A 67 9.22 5.14 -3.97
C ILE A 67 9.20 5.31 -2.44
N GLU A 68 8.44 6.28 -1.94
CA GLU A 68 8.25 6.52 -0.51
C GLU A 68 7.64 5.29 0.19
N ALA A 69 6.56 4.71 -0.36
CA ALA A 69 5.93 3.52 0.20
C ALA A 69 6.88 2.32 0.29
N TYR A 70 7.69 2.06 -0.75
CA TYR A 70 8.73 1.02 -0.71
C TYR A 70 9.81 1.34 0.33
N SER A 71 10.20 2.61 0.46
CA SER A 71 11.18 3.05 1.48
C SER A 71 10.66 2.88 2.91
N LEU A 72 9.34 2.93 3.11
CA LEU A 72 8.66 2.65 4.37
C LEU A 72 8.47 1.15 4.63
N GLY A 73 8.82 0.28 3.68
CA GLY A 73 8.80 -1.17 3.84
C GLY A 73 7.63 -1.89 3.16
N ALA A 74 6.91 -1.23 2.24
CA ALA A 74 5.94 -1.92 1.40
C ALA A 74 6.64 -2.92 0.44
N ASP A 75 6.03 -4.08 0.23
CA ASP A 75 6.44 -5.05 -0.79
C ASP A 75 5.73 -4.79 -2.13
N ALA A 76 4.54 -4.16 -2.07
CA ALA A 76 3.74 -3.80 -3.23
C ALA A 76 2.94 -2.52 -2.98
N VAL A 77 2.49 -1.89 -4.06
CA VAL A 77 1.59 -0.73 -4.03
C VAL A 77 0.31 -1.04 -4.82
N LEU A 78 -0.85 -0.64 -4.29
CA LEU A 78 -2.13 -0.73 -4.98
C LEU A 78 -2.50 0.65 -5.53
N VAL A 79 -2.53 0.78 -6.87
CA VAL A 79 -2.71 2.06 -7.56
C VAL A 79 -3.92 2.00 -8.48
N GLY A 80 -4.92 2.83 -8.20
CA GLY A 80 -6.11 2.98 -9.04
C GLY A 80 -6.17 4.35 -9.71
N GLU A 81 -6.53 5.37 -8.93
CA GLU A 81 -6.84 6.74 -9.38
C GLU A 81 -5.78 7.35 -10.32
N MET A 82 -4.51 7.20 -9.96
CA MET A 82 -3.40 7.76 -10.72
C MET A 82 -3.28 7.10 -12.12
N LEU A 83 -3.55 5.79 -12.24
CA LEU A 83 -3.51 5.11 -13.54
C LEU A 83 -4.68 5.51 -14.45
N VAL A 84 -5.86 5.81 -13.89
CA VAL A 84 -7.05 6.14 -14.69
C VAL A 84 -7.13 7.62 -15.10
N ARG A 85 -6.59 8.55 -14.32
CA ARG A 85 -6.73 10.00 -14.59
C ARG A 85 -5.93 10.52 -15.78
N HIS A 86 -4.82 9.87 -16.15
CA HIS A 86 -3.84 10.43 -17.09
C HIS A 86 -3.91 9.91 -18.52
N GLY A 87 -4.87 9.03 -18.85
CA GLY A 87 -5.06 8.51 -20.21
C GLY A 87 -3.98 7.56 -20.73
N GLU A 88 -2.83 7.46 -20.05
CA GLU A 88 -1.66 6.66 -20.45
C GLU A 88 -1.24 5.64 -19.36
N PRO A 89 -2.15 4.72 -18.92
CA PRO A 89 -1.90 3.82 -17.79
C PRO A 89 -0.66 2.93 -17.99
N ALA A 90 -0.41 2.46 -19.22
CA ALA A 90 0.73 1.61 -19.52
C ALA A 90 2.08 2.35 -19.40
N GLN A 91 2.13 3.62 -19.79
CA GLN A 91 3.34 4.43 -19.63
C GLN A 91 3.62 4.68 -18.15
N MET A 92 2.56 4.97 -17.39
CA MET A 92 2.67 5.24 -15.97
C MET A 92 3.10 4.01 -15.16
N LEU A 93 2.53 2.84 -15.44
CA LEU A 93 2.94 1.58 -14.82
C LEU A 93 4.43 1.29 -15.07
N ARG A 94 4.93 1.53 -16.29
CA ARG A 94 6.37 1.38 -16.61
C ARG A 94 7.25 2.33 -15.79
N ARG A 95 6.78 3.55 -15.51
CA ARG A 95 7.52 4.52 -14.69
C ARG A 95 7.62 4.06 -13.24
N ILE A 96 6.51 3.61 -12.63
CA ILE A 96 6.52 3.05 -11.27
C ILE A 96 7.47 1.85 -11.21
N HIS A 97 7.31 0.88 -12.11
CA HIS A 97 8.09 -0.35 -12.09
C HIS A 97 9.60 -0.09 -12.16
N ARG A 98 10.05 0.78 -13.08
CA ARG A 98 11.48 1.15 -13.18
C ARG A 98 12.01 1.87 -11.94
N ALA A 99 11.18 2.68 -11.30
CA ALA A 99 11.57 3.46 -10.15
C ALA A 99 11.70 2.63 -8.87
N THR A 100 10.96 1.51 -8.75
CA THR A 100 10.86 0.75 -7.51
C THR A 100 11.51 -0.63 -7.57
N VAL A 101 11.63 -1.25 -8.75
CA VAL A 101 12.19 -2.61 -8.92
C VAL A 101 13.57 -2.59 -9.63
N GLY A 102 13.94 -1.46 -10.23
CA GLY A 102 15.13 -1.34 -11.09
C GLY A 102 14.87 -1.76 -12.54
N PRO A 103 15.86 -1.59 -13.45
CA PRO A 103 15.77 -1.99 -14.86
C PRO A 103 15.82 -3.51 -15.07
#